data_AF-A0A3L6JGN7-F1
#
_entry.id   AF-A0A3L6JGN7-F1
#
_cell.length_a   1.000
_cell.length_b   1.000
_cell.length_c   1.000
_cell.angle_alpha   90.00
_cell.angle_beta   90.00
_cell.angle_gamma   90.00
#
_symmetry.space_group_name_H-M   'P 1'
#
loop_
_entity.id
_entity.type
_entity.pdbx_description
1 polymer ?
#
loop_
_entity_poly.entity_id
_entity_poly.type
_entity_poly.pdbx_seq_one_letter_code
_entity_poly.pdbx_strand_id
1 'polypeptide(L)'
;MTETWKYQGPIFDAHTHIGEPNTLSQMVQIGREFGVTAQVGIVHSREGLEATKDLYPGRFVFAKYLFLKDIAHFNIDPIIDDIYRTKEEGYSLTKTWFGPRWRDYIEGVPEGFRIDDMRLDPIFQAVEDTSLPLIIHIADPDTYFTLHYQDPKYGTKDDNLIQLEHVIERHPRAIFQIPHFGAQPEIHRLPNLGRWLERFPNIILDTASSRWMARELSKDVTKAREFLKKYADRILFGTDASSHEGNVEYYRGRYLAQRILWETKERNTPLPFEDADTKDTGGTFINGLNLPLSVLRRLYWRNAIRIYGTPE
;
A
#
# COMPACT_ATOMS: atom_id res chain seq x y z
N MET A 1 -27.62 1.42 -7.25
CA MET A 1 -27.23 0.44 -8.29
C MET A 1 -26.16 -0.46 -7.72
N THR A 2 -26.51 -1.66 -7.22
CA THR A 2 -25.58 -2.79 -6.94
C THR A 2 -26.39 -3.98 -6.44
N GLU A 3 -27.21 -4.62 -7.28
CA GLU A 3 -27.86 -5.86 -6.82
C GLU A 3 -26.88 -7.04 -6.76
N THR A 4 -25.79 -7.03 -7.53
CA THR A 4 -24.61 -7.89 -7.31
C THR A 4 -23.38 -7.31 -7.97
N TRP A 5 -22.25 -7.24 -7.27
CA TRP A 5 -20.95 -6.93 -7.86
C TRP A 5 -20.52 -7.96 -8.93
N LYS A 6 -19.62 -7.59 -9.83
CA LYS A 6 -19.14 -8.50 -10.89
C LYS A 6 -18.33 -9.66 -10.31
N TYR A 7 -17.48 -9.39 -9.33
CA TYR A 7 -16.71 -10.39 -8.62
C TYR A 7 -17.40 -10.79 -7.31
N GLN A 8 -17.70 -12.08 -7.16
CA GLN A 8 -18.39 -12.67 -6.01
C GLN A 8 -17.49 -13.60 -5.19
N GLY A 9 -16.18 -13.63 -5.49
CA GLY A 9 -15.21 -14.44 -4.75
C GLY A 9 -14.67 -13.73 -3.52
N PRO A 10 -13.78 -14.39 -2.75
CA PRO A 10 -13.14 -13.78 -1.59
C PRO A 10 -12.21 -12.64 -1.99
N ILE A 11 -12.13 -11.62 -1.14
CA ILE A 11 -11.20 -10.50 -1.24
C ILE A 11 -10.20 -10.54 -0.07
N PHE A 12 -8.94 -10.27 -0.39
CA PHE A 12 -7.82 -10.05 0.51
C PHE A 12 -7.42 -8.57 0.39
N ASP A 13 -7.52 -7.80 1.47
CA ASP A 13 -7.01 -6.42 1.51
C ASP A 13 -5.57 -6.40 2.02
N ALA A 14 -4.60 -6.25 1.10
CA ALA A 14 -3.18 -6.35 1.38
C ALA A 14 -2.57 -5.10 2.04
N HIS A 15 -3.38 -4.12 2.42
CA HIS A 15 -2.89 -2.93 3.10
C HIS A 15 -4.00 -2.27 3.92
N THR A 16 -4.07 -2.65 5.20
CA THR A 16 -4.86 -1.95 6.23
C THR A 16 -4.01 -1.68 7.45
N HIS A 17 -4.29 -0.59 8.17
CA HIS A 17 -3.63 -0.28 9.43
C HIS A 17 -4.52 -0.70 10.59
N ILE A 18 -3.98 -1.47 11.53
CA ILE A 18 -4.67 -1.81 12.76
C ILE A 18 -4.22 -0.85 13.87
N GLY A 19 -5.20 -0.22 14.49
CA GLY A 19 -5.08 0.60 15.69
C GLY A 19 -5.73 -0.11 16.87
N GLU A 20 -6.37 0.67 17.73
CA GLU A 20 -6.95 0.17 18.97
C GLU A 20 -8.15 -0.78 18.74
N PRO A 21 -8.42 -1.71 19.69
CA PRO A 21 -9.41 -2.78 19.50
C PRO A 21 -10.83 -2.30 19.17
N ASN A 22 -11.25 -1.18 19.75
CA ASN A 22 -12.63 -0.70 19.64
C ASN A 22 -13.02 -0.33 18.20
N THR A 23 -12.10 0.24 17.43
CA THR A 23 -12.37 0.73 16.07
C THR A 23 -12.13 -0.33 15.00
N LEU A 24 -11.38 -1.39 15.31
CA LEU A 24 -11.15 -2.55 14.45
C LEU A 24 -12.45 -3.27 14.04
N SER A 25 -13.43 -3.34 14.95
CA SER A 25 -14.71 -4.03 14.73
C SER A 25 -15.48 -3.47 13.54
N GLN A 26 -15.53 -2.15 13.40
CA GLN A 26 -16.22 -1.48 12.30
C GLN A 26 -15.52 -1.75 10.96
N MET A 27 -14.19 -1.65 10.93
CA MET A 27 -13.40 -1.96 9.74
C MET A 27 -13.65 -3.40 9.26
N VAL A 28 -13.66 -4.36 10.19
CA VAL A 28 -13.92 -5.78 9.89
C VAL A 28 -15.35 -6.00 9.39
N GLN A 29 -16.36 -5.42 10.07
CA GLN A 29 -17.76 -5.57 9.68
C GLN A 29 -17.99 -5.02 8.27
N ILE A 30 -17.53 -3.79 7.99
CA ILE A 30 -17.69 -3.18 6.68
C ILE A 30 -16.91 -3.96 5.62
N GLY A 31 -15.69 -4.41 5.93
CA GLY A 31 -14.95 -5.30 5.04
C GLY A 31 -15.75 -6.54 4.64
N ARG A 32 -16.45 -7.19 5.58
CA ARG A 32 -17.31 -8.36 5.29
C ARG A 32 -18.46 -8.02 4.34
N GLU A 33 -19.09 -6.86 4.49
CA GLU A 33 -20.15 -6.39 3.56
C GLU A 33 -19.65 -6.26 2.12
N PHE A 34 -18.35 -5.98 1.95
CA PHE A 34 -17.69 -5.92 0.64
C PHE A 34 -16.99 -7.22 0.22
N GLY A 35 -17.16 -8.31 0.97
CA GLY A 35 -16.56 -9.62 0.65
C GLY A 35 -15.09 -9.78 1.05
N VAL A 36 -14.56 -8.89 1.90
CA VAL A 36 -13.22 -9.02 2.48
C VAL A 36 -13.21 -10.12 3.53
N THR A 37 -12.36 -11.10 3.26
CA THR A 37 -12.21 -12.33 4.05
C THR A 37 -10.87 -12.37 4.80
N ALA A 38 -9.83 -11.74 4.24
CA ALA A 38 -8.49 -11.68 4.82
C ALA A 38 -7.87 -10.29 4.62
N GLN A 39 -6.94 -9.91 5.49
CA GLN A 39 -6.31 -8.59 5.45
C GLN A 39 -4.84 -8.66 5.89
N VAL A 40 -4.00 -7.79 5.34
CA VAL A 40 -2.74 -7.41 6.01
C VAL A 40 -3.07 -6.34 7.04
N GLY A 41 -2.73 -6.60 8.30
CA GLY A 41 -2.81 -5.65 9.40
C GLY A 41 -1.44 -5.05 9.70
N ILE A 42 -1.21 -3.80 9.29
CA ILE A 42 -0.03 -3.03 9.68
C ILE A 42 -0.22 -2.57 11.12
N VAL A 43 0.62 -3.08 12.00
CA VAL A 43 0.45 -2.98 13.45
C VAL A 43 1.13 -1.74 14.00
N HIS A 44 0.37 -0.95 14.76
CA HIS A 44 0.87 0.27 15.42
C HIS A 44 1.04 0.14 16.94
N SER A 45 0.48 -0.90 17.57
CA SER A 45 0.66 -1.21 19.00
C SER A 45 0.62 -2.71 19.26
N ARG A 46 1.29 -3.16 20.34
CA ARG A 46 1.32 -4.57 20.73
C ARG A 46 -0.06 -5.03 21.20
N GLU A 47 -0.74 -4.17 21.93
CA GLU A 47 -2.12 -4.36 22.39
C GLU A 47 -3.07 -4.55 21.21
N GLY A 48 -2.89 -3.77 20.13
CA GLY A 48 -3.64 -3.92 18.89
C GLY A 48 -3.40 -5.27 18.19
N LEU A 49 -2.15 -5.77 18.19
CA LEU A 49 -1.83 -7.11 17.68
C LEU A 49 -2.54 -8.21 18.47
N GLU A 50 -2.36 -8.22 19.79
CA GLU A 50 -2.89 -9.26 20.68
C GLU A 50 -4.43 -9.29 20.60
N ALA A 51 -5.08 -8.13 20.70
CA ALA A 51 -6.53 -8.04 20.56
C ALA A 51 -7.03 -8.47 19.18
N THR A 52 -6.30 -8.15 18.09
CA THR A 52 -6.69 -8.58 16.74
C THR A 52 -6.61 -10.10 16.59
N LYS A 53 -5.57 -10.73 17.14
CA LYS A 53 -5.41 -12.19 17.15
C LYS A 53 -6.58 -12.85 17.89
N ASP A 54 -6.96 -12.32 19.05
CA ASP A 54 -8.02 -12.89 19.88
C ASP A 54 -9.42 -12.71 19.26
N LEU A 55 -9.71 -11.53 18.72
CA LEU A 55 -11.04 -11.20 18.20
C LEU A 55 -11.29 -11.76 16.79
N TYR A 56 -10.24 -11.90 15.98
CA TYR A 56 -10.35 -12.25 14.56
C TYR A 56 -9.30 -13.29 14.12
N PRO A 57 -9.28 -14.48 14.74
CA PRO A 57 -8.35 -15.56 14.35
C PRO A 57 -8.55 -15.94 12.88
N GLY A 58 -7.45 -16.23 12.17
CA GLY A 58 -7.47 -16.60 10.75
C GLY A 58 -7.92 -15.50 9.78
N ARG A 59 -7.95 -14.23 10.20
CA ARG A 59 -8.35 -13.11 9.32
C ARG A 59 -7.19 -12.22 8.90
N PHE A 60 -6.14 -12.12 9.70
CA PHE A 60 -5.07 -11.15 9.49
C PHE A 60 -3.71 -11.82 9.28
N VAL A 61 -2.95 -11.25 8.36
CA VAL A 61 -1.50 -11.41 8.27
C VAL A 61 -0.88 -10.12 8.82
N PHE A 62 0.03 -10.22 9.78
CA PHE A 62 0.50 -9.04 10.51
C PHE A 62 1.82 -8.49 9.95
N ALA A 63 1.87 -7.16 9.78
CA ALA A 63 3.09 -6.43 9.41
C ALA A 63 3.67 -5.70 10.62
N LYS A 64 4.93 -5.98 10.95
CA LYS A 64 5.66 -5.26 11.99
C LYS A 64 6.16 -3.92 11.44
N TYR A 65 5.84 -2.82 12.11
CA TYR A 65 6.35 -1.52 11.74
C TYR A 65 7.78 -1.35 12.24
N LEU A 66 8.72 -1.07 11.33
CA LEU A 66 10.11 -0.77 11.65
C LEU A 66 10.24 0.71 12.02
N PHE A 67 10.82 0.99 13.19
CA PHE A 67 10.86 2.34 13.75
C PHE A 67 11.66 3.29 12.88
N LEU A 68 10.95 4.18 12.19
CA LEU A 68 11.55 5.10 11.23
C LEU A 68 12.57 6.05 11.85
N LYS A 69 12.41 6.41 13.14
CA LYS A 69 13.34 7.27 13.86
C LYS A 69 14.75 6.68 13.87
N ASP A 70 14.89 5.39 14.12
CA ASP A 70 16.21 4.75 14.15
C ASP A 70 16.83 4.71 12.75
N ILE A 71 16.02 4.36 11.72
CA ILE A 71 16.49 4.34 10.33
C ILE A 71 16.96 5.75 9.90
N ALA A 72 16.18 6.79 10.23
CA ALA A 72 16.47 8.18 9.89
C ALA A 72 17.77 8.72 10.54
N HIS A 73 18.23 8.11 11.63
CA HIS A 73 19.48 8.45 12.31
C HIS A 73 20.61 7.45 12.01
N PHE A 74 20.43 6.54 11.06
CA PHE A 74 21.37 5.44 10.76
C PHE A 74 21.66 4.53 11.98
N ASN A 75 20.72 4.46 12.94
CA ASN A 75 20.78 3.52 14.05
C ASN A 75 20.21 2.18 13.59
N ILE A 76 21.02 1.39 12.88
CA ILE A 76 20.54 0.22 12.14
C ILE A 76 20.40 -1.04 12.99
N ASP A 77 21.19 -1.20 14.06
CA ASP A 77 21.25 -2.45 14.82
C ASP A 77 19.88 -2.86 15.42
N PRO A 78 19.11 -1.95 16.07
CA PRO A 78 17.79 -2.33 16.59
C PRO A 78 16.80 -2.72 15.48
N ILE A 79 16.94 -2.14 14.29
CA ILE A 79 16.08 -2.43 13.15
C ILE A 79 16.39 -3.81 12.57
N ILE A 80 17.67 -4.16 12.47
CA ILE A 80 18.12 -5.48 12.05
C ILE A 80 17.63 -6.54 13.04
N ASP A 81 17.82 -6.31 14.34
CA ASP A 81 17.30 -7.18 15.40
C ASP A 81 15.79 -7.37 15.30
N ASP A 82 15.04 -6.30 15.06
CA ASP A 82 13.59 -6.35 14.89
C ASP A 82 13.16 -7.17 13.67
N ILE A 83 13.89 -7.09 12.55
CA ILE A 83 13.64 -7.91 11.36
C ILE A 83 13.84 -9.40 11.69
N TYR A 84 14.93 -9.77 12.34
CA TYR A 84 15.19 -11.17 12.71
C TYR A 84 14.17 -11.73 13.71
N ARG A 85 13.68 -10.92 14.66
CA ARG A 85 12.64 -11.35 15.61
C ARG A 85 11.22 -11.34 15.05
N THR A 86 10.97 -10.70 13.90
CA THR A 86 9.62 -10.44 13.35
C THR A 86 8.75 -11.71 13.31
N LYS A 87 9.31 -12.84 12.84
CA LYS A 87 8.56 -14.10 12.74
C LYS A 87 8.23 -14.72 14.10
N GLU A 88 9.18 -14.69 15.03
CA GLU A 88 9.02 -15.25 16.38
C GLU A 88 7.99 -14.46 17.20
N GLU A 89 7.89 -13.15 16.94
CA GLU A 89 6.87 -12.26 17.54
C GLU A 89 5.49 -12.41 16.87
N GLY A 90 5.37 -13.29 15.88
CA GLY A 90 4.10 -13.64 15.23
C GLY A 90 3.63 -12.62 14.18
N TYR A 91 4.58 -11.99 13.49
CA TYR A 91 4.36 -11.21 12.27
C TYR A 91 4.86 -11.99 11.04
N SER A 92 4.34 -11.67 9.86
CA SER A 92 4.70 -12.35 8.61
C SER A 92 5.40 -11.43 7.60
N LEU A 93 5.45 -10.13 7.88
CA LEU A 93 6.10 -9.12 7.04
C LEU A 93 6.53 -7.92 7.87
N THR A 94 7.37 -7.08 7.28
CA THR A 94 7.84 -5.82 7.86
C THR A 94 7.30 -4.62 7.06
N LYS A 95 7.25 -3.45 7.70
CA LYS A 95 6.74 -2.21 7.11
C LYS A 95 7.65 -1.05 7.48
N THR A 96 7.96 -0.20 6.50
CA THR A 96 8.54 1.13 6.73
C THR A 96 7.83 2.21 5.90
N TRP A 97 7.94 3.45 6.35
CA TRP A 97 7.24 4.62 5.78
C TRP A 97 8.21 5.76 5.50
N PHE A 98 8.57 5.93 4.24
CA PHE A 98 9.36 7.04 3.72
C PHE A 98 8.52 7.99 2.84
N GLY A 99 7.20 8.05 3.04
CA GLY A 99 6.39 9.11 2.41
C GLY A 99 6.91 10.49 2.84
N PRO A 100 7.06 11.50 1.96
CA PRO A 100 7.95 12.64 2.19
C PRO A 100 7.74 13.39 3.52
N ARG A 101 6.50 13.40 4.03
CA ARG A 101 6.14 13.98 5.34
C ARG A 101 6.81 13.36 6.54
N TRP A 102 7.47 12.21 6.42
CA TRP A 102 8.23 11.67 7.54
C TRP A 102 9.22 12.69 8.13
N ARG A 103 9.74 13.58 7.27
CA ARG A 103 10.63 14.69 7.63
C ARG A 103 9.98 15.77 8.48
N ASP A 104 8.66 15.77 8.64
CA ASP A 104 7.93 16.64 9.56
C ASP A 104 7.92 16.10 10.99
N TYR A 105 8.12 14.79 11.15
CA TYR A 105 7.91 14.09 12.42
C TYR A 105 9.21 13.66 13.11
N ILE A 106 10.33 13.74 12.41
CA ILE A 106 11.63 13.30 12.92
C ILE A 106 12.61 14.48 12.84
N GLU A 107 13.01 14.95 14.02
CA GLU A 107 14.08 15.94 14.18
C GLU A 107 15.45 15.26 14.17
N GLY A 108 16.52 16.02 13.94
CA GLY A 108 17.90 15.52 14.04
C GLY A 108 18.37 14.64 12.88
N VAL A 109 17.58 14.56 11.80
CA VAL A 109 17.93 13.81 10.59
C VAL A 109 19.22 14.38 9.98
N PRO A 110 20.25 13.56 9.72
CA PRO A 110 21.47 14.02 9.08
C PRO A 110 21.19 14.67 7.72
N GLU A 111 21.89 15.77 7.44
CA GLU A 111 21.81 16.45 6.15
C GLU A 111 22.15 15.48 5.01
N GLY A 112 21.39 15.54 3.92
CA GLY A 112 21.58 14.66 2.78
C GLY A 112 21.15 13.20 3.01
N PHE A 113 20.34 12.92 4.04
CA PHE A 113 19.75 11.57 4.22
C PHE A 113 19.07 11.08 2.93
N ARG A 114 19.47 9.87 2.53
CA ARG A 114 18.89 9.12 1.41
C ARG A 114 18.64 7.68 1.83
N ILE A 115 17.55 7.10 1.36
CA ILE A 115 17.22 5.70 1.67
C ILE A 115 18.17 4.72 0.97
N ASP A 116 18.81 5.14 -0.13
CA ASP A 116 19.82 4.35 -0.84
C ASP A 116 21.24 4.50 -0.27
N ASP A 117 21.42 5.15 0.88
CA ASP A 117 22.73 5.25 1.54
C ASP A 117 23.26 3.86 1.95
N MET A 118 24.55 3.60 1.72
CA MET A 118 25.20 2.32 2.02
C MET A 118 25.13 1.95 3.51
N ARG A 119 24.98 2.94 4.42
CA ARG A 119 24.80 2.67 5.85
C ARG A 119 23.48 1.96 6.15
N LEU A 120 22.49 2.05 5.27
CA LEU A 120 21.19 1.38 5.42
C LEU A 120 21.13 0.02 4.71
N ASP A 121 22.12 -0.30 3.87
CA ASP A 121 22.23 -1.57 3.14
C ASP A 121 22.06 -2.81 4.04
N PRO A 122 22.63 -2.85 5.28
CA PRO A 122 22.44 -3.99 6.17
C PRO A 122 20.98 -4.24 6.61
N ILE A 123 20.13 -3.21 6.64
CA ILE A 123 18.69 -3.37 6.94
C ILE A 123 18.02 -4.17 5.82
N PHE A 124 18.30 -3.81 4.56
CA PHE A 124 17.73 -4.50 3.41
C PHE A 124 18.34 -5.89 3.21
N GLN A 125 19.62 -6.08 3.56
CA GLN A 125 20.23 -7.41 3.61
C GLN A 125 19.51 -8.30 4.63
N ALA A 126 19.16 -7.80 5.82
CA ALA A 126 18.39 -8.56 6.81
C ALA A 126 16.99 -8.94 6.29
N VAL A 127 16.34 -8.08 5.50
CA VAL A 127 15.08 -8.40 4.80
C VAL A 127 15.29 -9.53 3.79
N GLU A 128 16.37 -9.52 3.01
CA GLU A 128 16.71 -10.64 2.12
C GLU A 128 16.92 -11.95 2.89
N ASP A 129 17.73 -11.89 3.94
CA ASP A 129 18.18 -13.07 4.69
C ASP A 129 17.02 -13.77 5.40
N THR A 130 16.05 -13.00 5.90
CA THR A 130 14.82 -13.53 6.52
C THR A 130 13.76 -13.94 5.50
N SER A 131 13.87 -13.50 4.25
CA SER A 131 12.86 -13.67 3.19
C SER A 131 11.48 -13.14 3.58
N LEU A 132 11.39 -12.24 4.57
CA LEU A 132 10.16 -11.57 4.95
C LEU A 132 9.86 -10.45 3.95
N PRO A 133 8.63 -10.32 3.42
CA PRO A 133 8.28 -9.18 2.60
C PRO A 133 8.44 -7.85 3.37
N LEU A 134 8.96 -6.83 2.71
CA LEU A 134 9.00 -5.45 3.22
C LEU A 134 7.99 -4.60 2.46
N ILE A 135 7.00 -4.08 3.17
CA ILE A 135 6.17 -2.98 2.66
C ILE A 135 6.96 -1.68 2.80
N ILE A 136 7.26 -1.00 1.69
CA ILE A 136 8.07 0.23 1.69
C ILE A 136 7.34 1.34 0.95
N HIS A 137 6.78 2.29 1.70
CA HIS A 137 6.20 3.50 1.11
C HIS A 137 7.34 4.50 0.89
N ILE A 138 7.51 5.03 -0.32
CA ILE A 138 8.63 5.92 -0.67
C ILE A 138 8.23 7.34 -1.07
N ALA A 139 7.06 7.51 -1.70
CA ALA A 139 6.63 8.78 -2.27
C ALA A 139 5.10 8.83 -2.36
N ASP A 140 4.56 9.99 -2.73
CA ASP A 140 3.14 10.24 -2.93
C ASP A 140 2.86 10.73 -4.38
N PRO A 141 1.59 10.91 -4.78
CA PRO A 141 1.24 11.38 -6.11
C PRO A 141 1.81 12.77 -6.44
N ASP A 142 1.88 13.09 -7.72
CA ASP A 142 2.34 14.39 -8.23
C ASP A 142 1.52 15.55 -7.66
N THR A 143 0.22 15.33 -7.41
CA THR A 143 -0.65 16.28 -6.72
C THR A 143 -0.11 16.64 -5.34
N TYR A 144 0.45 15.68 -4.58
CA TYR A 144 1.04 15.94 -3.27
C TYR A 144 2.31 16.76 -3.37
N PHE A 145 3.18 16.45 -4.33
CA PHE A 145 4.37 17.27 -4.59
C PHE A 145 4.01 18.71 -4.99
N THR A 146 2.92 18.86 -5.74
CA THR A 146 2.44 20.18 -6.18
C THR A 146 1.79 20.99 -5.05
N LEU A 147 1.06 20.33 -4.14
CA LEU A 147 0.22 21.00 -3.14
C LEU A 147 0.81 21.05 -1.73
N HIS A 148 1.62 20.08 -1.34
CA HIS A 148 2.07 19.90 0.04
C HIS A 148 3.60 19.86 0.21
N TYR A 149 4.35 19.53 -0.85
CA TYR A 149 5.81 19.30 -0.77
C TYR A 149 6.65 20.33 -1.53
N GLN A 150 6.30 21.61 -1.45
CA GLN A 150 7.08 22.68 -2.10
C GLN A 150 8.36 23.04 -1.33
N ASP A 151 8.45 22.68 -0.06
CA ASP A 151 9.68 22.84 0.72
C ASP A 151 10.76 21.86 0.20
N PRO A 152 11.97 22.34 -0.14
CA PRO A 152 13.06 21.49 -0.61
C PRO A 152 13.40 20.31 0.31
N LYS A 153 13.09 20.38 1.61
CA LYS A 153 13.36 19.28 2.56
C LYS A 153 12.74 17.96 2.12
N TYR A 154 11.59 17.99 1.43
CA TYR A 154 10.90 16.79 0.98
C TYR A 154 11.59 16.12 -0.23
N GLY A 155 12.48 16.83 -0.91
CA GLY A 155 13.09 16.39 -2.17
C GLY A 155 12.08 16.33 -3.32
N THR A 156 12.46 15.68 -4.41
CA THR A 156 11.57 15.45 -5.56
C THR A 156 11.06 14.03 -5.59
N LYS A 157 9.91 13.82 -6.25
CA LYS A 157 9.37 12.47 -6.46
C LYS A 157 10.35 11.58 -7.20
N ASP A 158 10.99 12.10 -8.24
CA ASP A 158 11.93 11.31 -9.04
C ASP A 158 13.18 10.94 -8.23
N ASP A 159 13.66 11.83 -7.35
CA ASP A 159 14.73 11.49 -6.41
C ASP A 159 14.32 10.42 -5.40
N ASN A 160 13.07 10.44 -4.93
CA ASN A 160 12.58 9.40 -4.02
C ASN A 160 12.47 8.05 -4.74
N LEU A 161 11.93 8.04 -5.96
CA LEU A 161 11.79 6.84 -6.78
C LEU A 161 13.13 6.22 -7.17
N ILE A 162 14.11 7.04 -7.59
CA ILE A 162 15.43 6.52 -7.99
C ILE A 162 16.19 5.94 -6.80
N GLN A 163 16.03 6.51 -5.60
CA GLN A 163 16.62 5.93 -4.38
C GLN A 163 16.06 4.54 -4.10
N LEU A 164 14.73 4.37 -4.15
CA LEU A 164 14.14 3.04 -3.96
C LEU A 164 14.58 2.07 -5.08
N GLU A 165 14.69 2.53 -6.32
CA GLU A 165 15.19 1.71 -7.42
C GLU A 165 16.61 1.17 -7.16
N HIS A 166 17.52 1.99 -6.65
CA HIS A 166 18.86 1.54 -6.26
C HIS A 166 18.87 0.53 -5.12
N VAL A 167 17.92 0.64 -4.17
CA VAL A 167 17.75 -0.37 -3.10
C VAL A 167 17.28 -1.68 -3.69
N ILE A 168 16.24 -1.66 -4.53
CA ILE A 168 15.69 -2.86 -5.17
C ILE A 168 16.75 -3.57 -6.02
N GLU A 169 17.57 -2.81 -6.74
CA GLU A 169 18.65 -3.36 -7.58
C GLU A 169 19.74 -4.07 -6.76
N ARG A 170 20.12 -3.53 -5.60
CA ARG A 170 21.12 -4.14 -4.71
C ARG A 170 20.61 -5.37 -3.98
N HIS A 171 19.30 -5.45 -3.74
CA HIS A 171 18.68 -6.53 -2.99
C HIS A 171 17.67 -7.34 -3.84
N PRO A 172 18.13 -8.07 -4.87
CA PRO A 172 17.26 -8.78 -5.81
C PRO A 172 16.54 -9.99 -5.19
N ARG A 173 16.94 -10.46 -4.00
CA ARG A 173 16.27 -11.57 -3.29
C ARG A 173 15.22 -11.09 -2.29
N ALA A 174 15.26 -9.84 -1.85
CA ALA A 174 14.23 -9.26 -0.98
C ALA A 174 12.91 -9.10 -1.75
N ILE A 175 11.80 -9.36 -1.08
CA ILE A 175 10.46 -9.13 -1.65
C ILE A 175 9.98 -7.74 -1.19
N PHE A 176 9.81 -6.82 -2.12
CA PHE A 176 9.32 -5.47 -1.83
C PHE A 176 7.86 -5.33 -2.23
N GLN A 177 6.98 -5.02 -1.27
CA GLN A 177 5.64 -4.52 -1.56
C GLN A 177 5.70 -2.99 -1.58
N ILE A 178 5.53 -2.39 -2.76
CA ILE A 178 5.58 -0.95 -2.95
C ILE A 178 4.13 -0.45 -3.07
N PRO A 179 3.61 0.22 -2.04
CA PRO A 179 2.21 0.56 -1.99
C PRO A 179 1.87 1.70 -2.95
N HIS A 180 0.57 1.99 -3.07
CA HIS A 180 0.08 3.16 -3.79
C HIS A 180 0.45 3.13 -5.28
N PHE A 181 0.44 1.94 -5.89
CA PHE A 181 0.86 1.73 -7.27
C PHE A 181 2.31 2.16 -7.52
N GLY A 182 3.21 1.85 -6.57
CA GLY A 182 4.61 2.24 -6.66
C GLY A 182 4.83 3.75 -6.56
N ALA A 183 3.90 4.47 -5.90
CA ALA A 183 3.76 5.92 -5.92
C ALA A 183 3.64 6.54 -7.34
N GLN A 184 3.30 5.74 -8.35
CA GLN A 184 3.24 6.15 -9.76
C GLN A 184 1.89 5.85 -10.42
N PRO A 185 0.73 6.13 -9.78
CA PRO A 185 -0.57 5.85 -10.38
C PRO A 185 -0.93 6.77 -11.56
N GLU A 186 -0.20 7.88 -11.76
CA GLU A 186 -0.44 8.80 -12.87
C GLU A 186 -0.21 8.12 -14.22
N ILE A 187 -1.13 8.33 -15.16
CA ILE A 187 -1.11 7.71 -16.50
C ILE A 187 0.22 7.90 -17.23
N HIS A 188 0.85 9.06 -17.09
CA HIS A 188 2.13 9.37 -17.74
C HIS A 188 3.34 8.70 -17.06
N ARG A 189 3.19 8.19 -15.83
CA ARG A 189 4.23 7.46 -15.08
C ARG A 189 4.13 5.95 -15.22
N LEU A 190 3.00 5.42 -15.68
CA LEU A 190 2.82 3.99 -15.95
C LEU A 190 3.92 3.37 -16.83
N PRO A 191 4.50 4.04 -17.84
CA PRO A 191 5.65 3.49 -18.58
C PRO A 191 6.87 3.21 -17.67
N ASN A 192 7.18 4.11 -16.73
CA ASN A 192 8.29 3.90 -15.79
C ASN A 192 7.99 2.77 -14.80
N LEU A 193 6.77 2.73 -14.26
CA LEU A 193 6.34 1.64 -13.38
C LEU A 193 6.33 0.29 -14.10
N GLY A 194 5.98 0.26 -15.39
CA GLY A 194 6.08 -0.92 -16.24
C GLY A 194 7.51 -1.41 -16.38
N ARG A 195 8.46 -0.49 -16.62
CA ARG A 195 9.90 -0.79 -16.66
C ARG A 195 10.39 -1.40 -15.33
N TRP A 196 9.94 -0.88 -14.20
CA TRP A 196 10.25 -1.47 -12.88
C TRP A 196 9.76 -2.91 -12.78
N LEU A 197 8.51 -3.19 -13.16
CA LEU A 197 7.93 -4.53 -13.07
C LEU A 197 8.58 -5.55 -14.01
N GLU A 198 9.09 -5.09 -15.16
CA GLU A 198 9.85 -5.89 -16.12
C GLU A 198 11.28 -6.16 -15.66
N ARG A 199 11.95 -5.17 -15.07
CA ARG A 199 13.35 -5.26 -14.61
C ARG A 199 13.49 -6.02 -13.28
N PHE A 200 12.57 -5.80 -12.35
CA PHE A 200 12.67 -6.29 -10.99
C PHE A 200 11.58 -7.34 -10.71
N PRO A 201 11.88 -8.65 -10.74
CA PRO A 201 10.89 -9.69 -10.47
C PRO A 201 10.45 -9.75 -8.99
N ASN A 202 11.17 -9.07 -8.11
CA ASN A 202 11.02 -9.10 -6.67
C ASN A 202 10.15 -7.97 -6.08
N ILE A 203 9.58 -7.10 -6.92
CA ILE A 203 8.64 -6.05 -6.47
C ILE A 203 7.17 -6.49 -6.60
N ILE A 204 6.28 -6.02 -5.75
CA ILE A 204 4.85 -6.24 -5.85
C ILE A 204 4.20 -4.90 -5.57
N LEU A 205 3.20 -4.54 -6.36
CA LEU A 205 2.44 -3.32 -6.11
C LEU A 205 1.19 -3.66 -5.30
N ASP A 206 0.67 -2.69 -4.57
CA ASP A 206 -0.71 -2.72 -4.12
C ASP A 206 -1.47 -1.47 -4.57
N THR A 207 -2.79 -1.52 -4.41
CA THR A 207 -3.70 -0.42 -4.76
C THR A 207 -4.07 0.47 -3.58
N ALA A 208 -3.28 0.47 -2.49
CA ALA A 208 -3.60 1.29 -1.32
C ALA A 208 -3.72 2.78 -1.67
N SER A 209 -4.49 3.50 -0.85
CA SER A 209 -5.03 4.84 -1.12
C SER A 209 -6.06 4.85 -2.24
N SER A 210 -7.29 4.39 -1.91
CA SER A 210 -8.43 4.34 -2.84
C SER A 210 -8.68 5.64 -3.60
N ARG A 211 -8.46 6.80 -2.95
CA ARG A 211 -8.61 8.11 -3.61
C ARG A 211 -7.59 8.34 -4.72
N TRP A 212 -6.34 7.96 -4.53
CA TRP A 212 -5.30 8.17 -5.53
C TRP A 212 -5.50 7.24 -6.72
N MET A 213 -5.88 5.99 -6.45
CA MET A 213 -6.24 5.04 -7.51
C MET A 213 -7.43 5.56 -8.32
N ALA A 214 -8.48 6.01 -7.64
CA ALA A 214 -9.65 6.61 -8.28
C ALA A 214 -9.28 7.85 -9.10
N ARG A 215 -8.51 8.78 -8.53
CA ARG A 215 -8.15 10.05 -9.18
C ARG A 215 -7.28 9.86 -10.40
N GLU A 216 -6.25 9.02 -10.31
CA GLU A 216 -5.21 8.97 -11.35
C GLU A 216 -5.53 7.95 -12.44
N LEU A 217 -5.98 6.75 -12.08
CA LEU A 217 -6.25 5.68 -13.06
C LEU A 217 -7.55 5.93 -13.85
N SER A 218 -8.44 6.78 -13.34
CA SER A 218 -9.65 7.18 -14.06
C SER A 218 -9.40 8.18 -15.20
N LYS A 219 -8.21 8.81 -15.26
CA LYS A 219 -7.88 9.82 -16.29
C LYS A 219 -7.72 9.22 -17.69
N ASP A 220 -7.29 7.96 -17.79
CA ASP A 220 -7.22 7.21 -19.04
C ASP A 220 -7.53 5.73 -18.77
N VAL A 221 -8.82 5.40 -18.85
CA VAL A 221 -9.33 4.05 -18.59
C VAL A 221 -8.67 2.99 -19.48
N THR A 222 -8.35 3.34 -20.73
CA THR A 222 -7.76 2.40 -21.68
C THR A 222 -6.34 2.04 -21.23
N LYS A 223 -5.50 3.04 -20.95
CA LYS A 223 -4.12 2.79 -20.49
C LYS A 223 -4.08 2.11 -19.14
N ALA A 224 -4.88 2.56 -18.17
CA ALA A 224 -4.94 1.96 -16.85
C ALA A 224 -5.40 0.49 -16.90
N ARG A 225 -6.44 0.20 -17.69
CA ARG A 225 -6.95 -1.16 -17.89
C ARG A 225 -5.89 -2.07 -18.52
N GLU A 226 -5.22 -1.62 -19.57
CA GLU A 226 -4.20 -2.44 -20.24
C GLU A 226 -2.98 -2.67 -19.34
N PHE A 227 -2.58 -1.69 -18.53
CA PHE A 227 -1.53 -1.85 -17.54
C PHE A 227 -1.89 -2.93 -16.49
N LEU A 228 -3.08 -2.81 -15.88
CA LEU A 228 -3.56 -3.78 -14.89
C LEU A 228 -3.73 -5.18 -15.47
N LYS A 229 -4.10 -5.31 -16.75
CA LYS A 229 -4.15 -6.61 -17.44
C LYS A 229 -2.74 -7.20 -17.65
N LYS A 230 -1.79 -6.38 -18.10
CA LYS A 230 -0.42 -6.81 -18.41
C LYS A 230 0.30 -7.32 -17.16
N TYR A 231 0.17 -6.60 -16.05
CA TYR A 231 0.87 -6.90 -14.79
C TYR A 231 -0.06 -7.47 -13.71
N ALA A 232 -1.16 -8.11 -14.12
CA ALA A 232 -2.22 -8.60 -13.23
C ALA A 232 -1.73 -9.56 -12.14
N ASP A 233 -0.58 -10.21 -12.32
CA ASP A 233 0.04 -11.14 -11.38
C ASP A 233 0.99 -10.46 -10.39
N ARG A 234 1.20 -9.14 -10.46
CA ARG A 234 2.15 -8.39 -9.62
C ARG A 234 1.49 -7.24 -8.85
N ILE A 235 0.15 -7.21 -8.82
CA ILE A 235 -0.63 -6.15 -8.19
C ILE A 235 -1.61 -6.79 -7.18
N LEU A 236 -1.59 -6.30 -5.95
CA LEU A 236 -2.45 -6.69 -4.85
C LEU A 236 -3.55 -5.66 -4.66
N PHE A 237 -4.75 -6.10 -4.30
CA PHE A 237 -5.76 -5.20 -3.79
C PHE A 237 -5.35 -4.68 -2.40
N GLY A 238 -5.40 -3.37 -2.20
CA GLY A 238 -5.18 -2.72 -0.91
C GLY A 238 -6.03 -1.46 -0.81
N THR A 239 -6.62 -1.14 0.36
CA THR A 239 -7.43 0.07 0.51
C THR A 239 -6.75 1.21 1.22
N ASP A 240 -5.72 0.91 2.02
CA ASP A 240 -5.13 1.84 3.00
C ASP A 240 -6.16 2.30 4.04
N ALA A 241 -7.11 1.43 4.39
CA ALA A 241 -8.03 1.69 5.47
C ALA A 241 -7.28 1.63 6.82
N SER A 242 -7.44 2.66 7.64
CA SER A 242 -6.90 2.68 9.01
C SER A 242 -7.99 2.45 10.04
N SER A 243 -7.81 1.47 10.93
CA SER A 243 -8.74 1.28 12.03
C SER A 243 -8.76 2.49 12.98
N HIS A 244 -7.74 3.35 12.99
CA HIS A 244 -7.76 4.59 13.78
C HIS A 244 -8.88 5.56 13.35
N GLU A 245 -9.37 5.42 12.12
CA GLU A 245 -10.44 6.23 11.54
C GLU A 245 -11.81 5.62 11.85
N GLY A 246 -12.41 5.89 13.01
CA GLY A 246 -13.71 5.34 13.42
C GLY A 246 -14.95 5.79 12.61
N ASN A 247 -14.78 6.11 11.33
CA ASN A 247 -15.81 6.64 10.44
C ASN A 247 -16.27 5.56 9.44
N VAL A 248 -17.55 5.17 9.52
CA VAL A 248 -18.17 4.18 8.62
C VAL A 248 -18.06 4.58 7.15
N GLU A 249 -18.30 5.86 6.84
CA GLU A 249 -18.25 6.38 5.48
C GLU A 249 -16.81 6.35 4.92
N TYR A 250 -15.81 6.50 5.78
CA TYR A 250 -14.41 6.37 5.38
C TYR A 250 -14.09 4.95 4.89
N TYR A 251 -14.47 3.91 5.65
CA TYR A 251 -14.23 2.52 5.24
C TYR A 251 -15.05 2.13 4.02
N ARG A 252 -16.36 2.38 4.09
CA ARG A 252 -17.30 2.01 3.04
C ARG A 252 -16.96 2.73 1.74
N GLY A 253 -16.62 4.01 1.80
CA GLY A 253 -16.19 4.81 0.67
C GLY A 253 -14.94 4.24 -0.02
N ARG A 254 -13.93 3.82 0.75
CA ARG A 254 -12.70 3.22 0.19
C ARG A 254 -12.95 1.94 -0.58
N TYR A 255 -13.78 1.03 -0.04
CA TYR A 255 -14.16 -0.19 -0.75
C TYR A 255 -15.02 0.14 -1.96
N LEU A 256 -16.08 0.95 -1.78
CA LEU A 256 -16.99 1.33 -2.85
C LEU A 256 -16.25 1.94 -4.04
N ALA A 257 -15.34 2.90 -3.78
CA ALA A 257 -14.55 3.55 -4.81
C ALA A 257 -13.75 2.54 -5.65
N GLN A 258 -13.06 1.62 -5.00
CA GLN A 258 -12.26 0.62 -5.69
C GLN A 258 -13.10 -0.46 -6.38
N ARG A 259 -14.22 -0.91 -5.79
CA ARG A 259 -15.14 -1.84 -6.47
C ARG A 259 -15.68 -1.21 -7.76
N ILE A 260 -16.07 0.08 -7.73
CA ILE A 260 -16.51 0.82 -8.93
C ILE A 260 -15.37 0.88 -9.95
N LEU A 261 -14.18 1.31 -9.51
CA LEU A 261 -13.00 1.48 -10.36
C LEU A 261 -12.59 0.17 -11.05
N TRP A 262 -12.55 -0.95 -10.33
CA TRP A 262 -12.04 -2.21 -10.88
C TRP A 262 -13.08 -2.95 -11.72
N GLU A 263 -14.35 -2.96 -11.31
CA GLU A 263 -15.31 -3.93 -11.83
C GLU A 263 -16.28 -3.38 -12.87
N THR A 264 -16.57 -2.08 -12.83
CA THR A 264 -17.72 -1.51 -13.53
C THR A 264 -17.32 -0.81 -14.83
N LYS A 265 -18.33 -0.46 -15.64
CA LYS A 265 -18.18 0.46 -16.79
C LYS A 265 -18.65 1.88 -16.46
N GLU A 266 -18.85 2.19 -15.18
CA GLU A 266 -19.34 3.50 -14.73
C GLU A 266 -18.41 4.62 -15.20
N ARG A 267 -18.96 5.81 -15.43
CA ARG A 267 -18.21 6.99 -15.87
C ARG A 267 -18.63 8.19 -15.07
N ASN A 268 -17.66 9.03 -14.74
CA ASN A 268 -17.85 10.27 -14.00
C ASN A 268 -18.61 10.05 -12.67
N THR A 269 -18.40 8.92 -12.00
CA THR A 269 -18.99 8.68 -10.69
C THR A 269 -18.22 9.47 -9.64
N PRO A 270 -18.84 10.35 -8.85
CA PRO A 270 -18.12 11.09 -7.81
C PRO A 270 -17.43 10.13 -6.82
N LEU A 271 -16.25 10.51 -6.32
CA LEU A 271 -15.63 9.80 -5.21
C LEU A 271 -16.60 9.80 -4.01
N PRO A 272 -16.85 8.65 -3.34
CA PRO A 272 -17.86 8.56 -2.28
C PRO A 272 -17.40 9.13 -0.93
N PHE A 273 -16.29 9.88 -0.91
CA PHE A 273 -15.74 10.57 0.24
C PHE A 273 -14.90 11.76 -0.25
N GLU A 274 -14.55 12.66 0.65
CA GLU A 274 -13.83 13.89 0.31
C GLU A 274 -12.40 13.61 -0.19
N ASP A 275 -12.02 14.25 -1.30
CA ASP A 275 -10.63 14.37 -1.75
C ASP A 275 -10.21 15.84 -1.67
N ALA A 276 -9.69 16.22 -0.51
CA ALA A 276 -9.27 17.59 -0.20
C ALA A 276 -8.26 18.16 -1.21
N ASP A 277 -7.49 17.30 -1.89
CA ASP A 277 -6.46 17.70 -2.86
C ASP A 277 -7.04 18.11 -4.23
N THR A 278 -8.35 17.92 -4.43
CA THR A 278 -9.04 18.22 -5.70
C THR A 278 -10.27 19.12 -5.53
N LYS A 279 -10.53 19.60 -4.31
CA LYS A 279 -11.70 20.43 -3.98
C LYS A 279 -11.81 21.68 -4.88
N ASP A 280 -10.67 22.27 -5.22
CA ASP A 280 -10.57 23.48 -6.03
C ASP A 280 -10.36 23.20 -7.53
N THR A 281 -10.30 21.92 -7.93
CA THR A 281 -10.07 21.48 -9.31
C THR A 281 -11.23 20.68 -9.89
N GLY A 282 -12.42 20.79 -9.28
CA GLY A 282 -13.65 20.12 -9.73
C GLY A 282 -13.89 18.73 -9.12
N GLY A 283 -13.06 18.29 -8.18
CA GLY A 283 -13.22 17.03 -7.45
C GLY A 283 -12.68 15.79 -8.19
N THR A 284 -12.75 14.65 -7.50
CA THR A 284 -12.32 13.35 -8.03
C THR A 284 -13.51 12.54 -8.53
N PHE A 285 -13.38 12.00 -9.74
CA PHE A 285 -14.36 11.12 -10.36
C PHE A 285 -13.76 9.78 -10.75
N ILE A 286 -14.55 8.72 -10.57
CA ILE A 286 -14.20 7.33 -10.85
C ILE A 286 -14.72 6.97 -12.25
N ASN A 287 -13.82 6.44 -13.08
CA ASN A 287 -14.13 5.86 -14.36
C ASN A 287 -13.77 4.37 -14.34
N GLY A 288 -14.79 3.51 -14.30
CA GLY A 288 -14.63 2.07 -14.14
C GLY A 288 -13.84 1.40 -15.27
N LEU A 289 -12.86 0.59 -14.90
CA LEU A 289 -11.96 -0.12 -15.80
C LEU A 289 -12.58 -1.40 -16.36
N ASN A 290 -13.67 -1.91 -15.78
CA ASN A 290 -14.38 -3.14 -16.16
C ASN A 290 -13.47 -4.37 -16.29
N LEU A 291 -12.49 -4.55 -15.40
CA LEU A 291 -11.45 -5.59 -15.50
C LEU A 291 -12.07 -7.00 -15.70
N PRO A 292 -11.47 -7.87 -16.52
CA PRO A 292 -11.95 -9.25 -16.67
C PRO A 292 -11.92 -10.01 -15.33
N LEU A 293 -12.81 -10.98 -15.14
CA LEU A 293 -12.85 -11.78 -13.91
C LEU A 293 -11.52 -12.48 -13.60
N SER A 294 -10.76 -12.86 -14.62
CA SER A 294 -9.43 -13.47 -14.46
C SER A 294 -8.42 -12.50 -13.83
N VAL A 295 -8.51 -11.21 -14.13
CA VAL A 295 -7.68 -10.15 -13.53
C VAL A 295 -8.17 -9.85 -12.12
N LEU A 296 -9.48 -9.68 -11.93
CA LEU A 296 -10.09 -9.41 -10.61
C LEU A 296 -9.75 -10.52 -9.60
N ARG A 297 -9.79 -11.79 -10.01
CA ARG A 297 -9.40 -12.93 -9.15
C ARG A 297 -7.93 -12.87 -8.70
N ARG A 298 -7.04 -12.34 -9.54
CA ARG A 298 -5.62 -12.16 -9.19
C ARG A 298 -5.45 -11.00 -8.23
N LEU A 299 -6.00 -9.84 -8.61
CA LEU A 299 -5.97 -8.60 -7.82
C LEU A 299 -6.54 -8.83 -6.41
N TYR A 300 -7.73 -9.39 -6.31
CA TYR A 300 -8.44 -9.54 -5.04
C TYR A 300 -7.99 -10.72 -4.18
N TRP A 301 -7.35 -11.76 -4.73
CA TRP A 301 -7.13 -12.98 -3.93
C TRP A 301 -5.84 -13.71 -4.27
N ARG A 302 -5.70 -14.21 -5.52
CA ARG A 302 -4.64 -15.18 -5.83
C ARG A 302 -3.24 -14.64 -5.60
N ASN A 303 -3.03 -13.36 -5.88
CA ASN A 303 -1.71 -12.76 -5.68
C ASN A 303 -1.39 -12.67 -4.19
N ALA A 304 -2.33 -12.21 -3.35
CA ALA A 304 -2.12 -12.13 -1.90
C ALA A 304 -1.86 -13.51 -1.29
N ILE A 305 -2.64 -14.52 -1.64
CA ILE A 305 -2.44 -15.89 -1.15
C ILE A 305 -1.09 -16.47 -1.59
N ARG A 306 -0.61 -16.15 -2.79
CA ARG A 306 0.72 -16.59 -3.25
C ARG A 306 1.84 -15.98 -2.40
N ILE A 307 1.66 -14.75 -1.91
CA ILE A 307 2.71 -14.00 -1.20
C ILE A 307 2.67 -14.26 0.31
N TYR A 308 1.48 -14.27 0.91
CA TYR A 308 1.33 -14.36 2.37
C TYR A 308 0.86 -15.72 2.86
N GLY A 309 0.45 -16.62 1.96
CA GLY A 309 -0.28 -17.83 2.33
C GLY A 309 -1.74 -17.55 2.71
N THR A 310 -2.41 -18.57 3.24
CA THR A 310 -3.73 -18.40 3.86
C THR A 310 -3.51 -17.92 5.29
N PRO A 311 -4.24 -16.89 5.78
CA PRO A 311 -4.14 -16.54 7.19
C PRO A 311 -4.60 -17.74 8.03
N GLU A 312 -3.76 -18.15 9.00
CA GLU A 312 -4.00 -19.30 9.90
C GLU A 312 -4.73 -18.90 11.18
#